data_AF-A0A7V7EEB9-F1
#
_entry.id   AF-A0A7V7EEB9-F1
#
_cell.length_a   1.000
_cell.length_b   1.000
_cell.length_c   1.000
_cell.angle_alpha   90.00
_cell.angle_beta   90.00
_cell.angle_gamma   90.00
#
_symmetry.space_group_name_H-M   'P 1'
#
loop_
_entity.id
_entity.type
_entity.pdbx_description
1 polymer ?
#
loop_
_entity_poly.entity_id
_entity_poly.type
_entity_poly.pdbx_seq_one_letter_code
_entity_poly.pdbx_strand_id
1 'polypeptide(L)'
;CYALLNQTLVPSWATQVGQRWFFSVTPRTQTGMAGDPTTSPVVTIAPVFTSLSIESGPASGGVAAILTGMGLSNTRAVAFGDFVSTDIRILSDTQVEVVLPKATAAGTVNVTAIVELLSGEVFETPPPGDLIDFVYMPVIRSVIPNQGISAGGTTVLITGAGFTEDAQVTFGGVAAESVEVLSDTEIEAVTPPGTLGPKDVTVVAAGLSVTRRNGFTYIEAGALKADVNGDGATNALDVQYVVNAALGRNKAARNADLNADGRVDSLDIQIVINEALSF
;
A
#
# COMPACT_ATOMS: atom_id res chain seq x y z
N CYS A 1 -22.55 12.80 36.26
CA CYS A 1 -21.67 11.67 36.61
C CYS A 1 -20.39 12.20 37.24
N TYR A 2 -19.92 11.61 38.35
CA TYR A 2 -18.72 12.04 39.06
C TYR A 2 -17.49 11.37 38.46
N ALA A 3 -16.50 12.15 38.03
CA ALA A 3 -15.16 11.66 37.69
C ALA A 3 -14.13 12.45 38.50
N LEU A 4 -13.25 11.73 39.20
CA LEU A 4 -12.05 12.31 39.80
C LEU A 4 -11.02 12.49 38.68
N LEU A 5 -10.92 13.71 38.16
CA LEU A 5 -9.93 14.06 37.13
C LEU A 5 -8.65 14.60 37.76
N ASN A 6 -7.51 14.17 37.22
CA ASN A 6 -6.19 14.69 37.53
C ASN A 6 -6.07 16.14 37.04
N GLN A 7 -5.35 17.00 37.79
CA GLN A 7 -5.40 18.47 37.62
C GLN A 7 -4.94 19.00 36.25
N THR A 8 -4.30 18.19 35.42
CA THR A 8 -3.81 18.55 34.08
C THR A 8 -4.85 18.42 32.97
N LEU A 9 -6.01 17.81 33.22
CA LEU A 9 -7.05 17.55 32.21
C LEU A 9 -8.29 18.46 32.38
N VAL A 10 -8.14 19.58 33.09
CA VAL A 10 -9.26 20.46 33.39
C VAL A 10 -9.37 21.57 32.34
N PRO A 11 -10.48 21.67 31.59
CA PRO A 11 -10.69 22.75 30.63
C PRO A 11 -10.72 24.12 31.33
N SER A 12 -10.26 25.16 30.64
CA SER A 12 -10.15 26.54 31.18
C SER A 12 -11.47 27.19 31.63
N TRP A 13 -12.61 26.60 31.25
CA TRP A 13 -13.95 27.04 31.61
C TRP A 13 -14.57 26.26 32.79
N ALA A 14 -13.85 25.32 33.39
CA ALA A 14 -14.29 24.62 34.59
C ALA A 14 -14.07 25.48 35.85
N THR A 15 -15.03 25.45 36.79
CA THR A 15 -14.91 26.16 38.07
C THR A 15 -14.72 25.16 39.21
N GLN A 16 -13.71 25.37 40.05
CA GLN A 16 -13.45 24.55 41.23
C GLN A 16 -14.17 25.11 42.46
N VAL A 17 -14.96 24.30 43.16
CA VAL A 17 -15.48 24.64 44.49
C VAL A 17 -15.14 23.51 45.45
N GLY A 18 -14.20 23.77 46.37
CA GLY A 18 -13.62 22.74 47.25
C GLY A 18 -12.79 21.72 46.47
N GLN A 19 -12.94 20.43 46.77
CA GLN A 19 -12.27 19.33 46.05
C GLN A 19 -13.06 18.86 44.80
N ARG A 20 -13.97 19.69 44.29
CA ARG A 20 -14.92 19.31 43.23
C ARG A 20 -14.87 20.30 42.06
N TRP A 21 -14.95 19.75 40.86
CA TRP A 21 -15.02 20.49 39.60
C TRP A 21 -16.46 20.58 39.11
N PHE A 22 -16.86 21.78 38.69
CA PHE A 22 -18.17 22.09 38.16
C PHE A 22 -18.03 22.46 36.68
N PHE A 23 -18.86 21.83 35.84
CA PHE A 23 -18.91 22.03 34.40
C PHE A 23 -20.25 22.69 34.08
N SER A 24 -20.23 23.92 33.57
CA SER A 24 -21.44 24.63 33.13
C SER A 24 -21.61 24.42 31.63
N VAL A 25 -22.43 23.45 31.24
CA VAL A 25 -22.91 23.34 29.85
C VAL A 25 -24.14 24.23 29.73
N THR A 26 -24.14 25.20 28.82
CA THR A 26 -25.39 25.92 28.49
C THR A 26 -26.14 25.04 27.49
N PRO A 27 -27.29 24.43 27.86
CA PRO A 27 -28.03 23.62 26.92
C PRO A 27 -28.62 24.53 25.84
N ARG A 28 -28.36 24.24 24.56
CA ARG A 28 -29.22 24.74 23.49
C ARG A 28 -30.52 23.95 23.57
N THR A 29 -31.57 24.56 24.11
CA THR A 29 -32.93 24.01 24.07
C THR A 29 -33.42 24.01 22.64
N GLN A 30 -33.63 22.83 22.05
CA GLN A 30 -34.54 22.69 20.92
C GLN A 30 -35.96 22.65 21.52
N THR A 31 -36.76 23.68 21.26
CA THR A 31 -38.13 23.81 21.78
C THR A 31 -39.03 22.75 21.15
N GLY A 32 -39.28 21.67 21.88
CA GLY A 32 -40.34 20.69 21.65
C GLY A 32 -41.23 20.60 22.89
N MET A 33 -42.54 20.70 22.65
CA MET A 33 -43.73 20.52 23.53
C MET A 33 -43.50 19.99 24.96
N ALA A 34 -44.19 20.62 25.92
CA ALA A 34 -44.22 20.28 27.35
C ALA A 34 -44.45 18.77 27.62
N GLY A 35 -43.47 18.13 28.27
CA GLY A 35 -43.51 16.75 28.75
C GLY A 35 -43.22 16.63 30.24
N ASP A 36 -43.90 15.66 30.87
CA ASP A 36 -43.81 15.11 32.23
C ASP A 36 -42.56 15.47 33.10
N PRO A 37 -42.74 15.98 34.34
CA PRO A 37 -41.64 16.30 35.27
C PRO A 37 -40.86 15.10 35.84
N THR A 38 -41.15 13.86 35.42
CA THR A 38 -40.41 12.65 35.86
C THR A 38 -39.27 12.24 34.93
N THR A 39 -39.06 12.91 33.79
CA THR A 39 -37.96 12.58 32.88
C THR A 39 -36.72 13.43 33.20
N SER A 40 -35.69 12.79 33.78
CA SER A 40 -34.36 13.42 33.87
C SER A 40 -33.85 13.65 32.45
N PRO A 41 -33.30 14.83 32.11
CA PRO A 41 -32.73 15.06 30.80
C PRO A 41 -31.57 14.08 30.58
N VAL A 42 -31.67 13.25 29.54
CA VAL A 42 -30.57 12.38 29.13
C VAL A 42 -29.50 13.27 28.51
N VAL A 43 -28.34 13.37 29.17
CA VAL A 43 -27.18 14.09 28.65
C VAL A 43 -26.36 13.11 27.82
N THR A 44 -26.40 13.29 26.50
CA THR A 44 -25.57 12.55 25.56
C THR A 44 -24.21 13.24 25.43
N ILE A 45 -23.12 12.50 25.66
CA ILE A 45 -21.76 12.97 25.42
C ILE A 45 -21.35 12.43 24.05
N ALA A 46 -21.04 13.34 23.11
CA ALA A 46 -20.56 12.94 21.78
C ALA A 46 -19.20 12.23 21.90
N PRO A 47 -18.97 11.16 21.14
CA PRO A 47 -17.67 10.49 21.10
C PRO A 47 -16.62 11.43 20.50
N VAL A 48 -15.37 11.26 20.92
CA VAL A 48 -14.23 12.05 20.44
C VAL A 48 -13.12 11.11 20.03
N PHE A 49 -12.61 11.26 18.82
CA PHE A 49 -11.42 10.59 18.29
C PHE A 49 -10.31 11.65 18.21
N THR A 50 -9.20 11.42 18.92
CA THR A 50 -8.14 12.41 19.11
C THR A 50 -6.83 12.06 18.44
N SER A 51 -6.52 10.77 18.24
CA SER A 51 -5.24 10.37 17.64
C SER A 51 -5.23 8.93 17.13
N LEU A 52 -4.55 8.71 16.02
CA LEU A 52 -4.24 7.39 15.46
C LEU A 52 -2.79 7.04 15.79
N SER A 53 -2.50 5.77 16.10
CA SER A 53 -1.14 5.34 16.46
C SER A 53 -0.14 5.33 15.30
N ILE A 54 -0.62 5.46 14.06
CA ILE A 54 0.17 5.55 12.84
C ILE A 54 -0.38 6.67 11.96
N GLU A 55 0.49 7.38 11.26
CA GLU A 55 0.13 8.48 10.35
C GLU A 55 0.19 8.06 8.87
N SER A 56 0.73 6.87 8.60
CA SER A 56 0.82 6.32 7.25
C SER A 56 0.80 4.80 7.24
N GLY A 57 0.49 4.22 6.08
CA GLY A 57 0.44 2.77 5.89
C GLY A 57 0.33 2.39 4.41
N PRO A 58 0.48 1.10 4.07
CA PRO A 58 0.47 0.66 2.69
C PRO A 58 -0.95 0.70 2.10
N ALA A 59 -1.07 1.10 0.84
CA ALA A 59 -2.33 1.04 0.09
C ALA A 59 -2.91 -0.37 -0.02
N SER A 60 -2.09 -1.42 0.19
CA SER A 60 -2.56 -2.79 0.29
C SER A 60 -3.43 -3.08 1.52
N GLY A 61 -3.44 -2.18 2.52
CA GLY A 61 -4.12 -2.38 3.80
C GLY A 61 -3.45 -3.44 4.69
N GLY A 62 -4.17 -3.89 5.72
CA GLY A 62 -3.81 -5.02 6.57
C GLY A 62 -2.92 -4.71 7.78
N VAL A 63 -2.43 -3.48 7.93
CA VAL A 63 -1.70 -3.03 9.12
C VAL A 63 -2.71 -2.63 10.20
N ALA A 64 -2.50 -3.05 11.45
CA ALA A 64 -3.32 -2.64 12.58
C ALA A 64 -2.87 -1.28 13.13
N ALA A 65 -3.84 -0.45 13.53
CA ALA A 65 -3.65 0.84 14.18
C ALA A 65 -4.53 0.96 15.42
N ILE A 66 -4.08 1.72 16.41
CA ILE A 66 -4.86 2.06 17.61
C ILE A 66 -5.41 3.46 17.47
N LEU A 67 -6.74 3.54 17.46
CA LEU A 67 -7.53 4.76 17.55
C LEU A 67 -7.75 5.09 19.03
N THR A 68 -7.38 6.30 19.45
CA THR A 68 -7.51 6.78 20.84
C THR A 68 -8.51 7.93 20.93
N GLY A 69 -9.31 7.95 22.00
CA GLY A 69 -10.38 8.92 22.17
C GLY A 69 -11.23 8.73 23.43
N MET A 70 -12.50 9.11 23.37
CA MET A 70 -13.52 8.94 24.42
C MET A 70 -14.86 8.52 23.79
N GLY A 71 -15.64 7.69 24.49
CA GLY A 71 -16.97 7.26 24.02
C GLY A 71 -16.94 6.26 22.86
N LEU A 72 -15.85 5.50 22.71
CA LEU A 72 -15.59 4.64 21.55
C LEU A 72 -16.09 3.20 21.72
N SER A 73 -16.76 2.87 22.83
CA SER A 73 -17.18 1.49 23.13
C SER A 73 -18.10 0.85 22.07
N ASN A 74 -18.78 1.67 21.25
CA ASN A 74 -19.71 1.22 20.21
C ASN A 74 -19.31 1.72 18.82
N THR A 75 -18.01 1.85 18.56
CA THR A 75 -17.51 2.08 17.20
C THR A 75 -17.95 0.94 16.30
N ARG A 76 -18.52 1.28 15.14
CA ARG A 76 -19.04 0.35 14.13
C ARG A 76 -18.09 0.19 12.96
N ALA A 77 -17.42 1.27 12.59
CA ALA A 77 -16.45 1.31 11.52
C ALA A 77 -15.49 2.48 11.70
N VAL A 78 -14.37 2.43 11.01
CA VAL A 78 -13.44 3.55 10.87
C VAL A 78 -13.22 3.78 9.38
N ALA A 79 -13.48 4.99 8.91
CA ALA A 79 -13.29 5.41 7.54
C ALA A 79 -11.94 6.13 7.39
N PHE A 80 -11.23 5.82 6.32
CA PHE A 80 -10.01 6.47 5.86
C PHE A 80 -10.33 7.09 4.50
N GLY A 81 -10.86 8.31 4.50
CA GLY A 81 -11.53 8.90 3.34
C GLY A 81 -12.71 8.02 2.93
N ASP A 82 -12.73 7.59 1.67
CA ASP A 82 -13.76 6.70 1.12
C ASP A 82 -13.53 5.21 1.49
N PHE A 83 -12.38 4.87 2.09
CA PHE A 83 -12.04 3.49 2.45
C PHE A 83 -12.51 3.15 3.85
N VAL A 84 -13.59 2.38 3.96
CA VAL A 84 -14.18 2.00 5.26
C VAL A 84 -13.64 0.65 5.74
N SER A 85 -13.18 0.61 6.99
CA SER A 85 -12.84 -0.64 7.68
C SER A 85 -13.88 -0.99 8.74
N THR A 86 -14.40 -2.21 8.65
CA THR A 86 -15.22 -2.86 9.66
C THR A 86 -14.44 -3.91 10.45
N ASP A 87 -13.16 -4.12 10.12
CA ASP A 87 -12.28 -5.01 10.86
C ASP A 87 -11.68 -4.24 12.04
N ILE A 88 -12.47 -4.19 13.11
CA ILE A 88 -12.18 -3.44 14.33
C ILE A 88 -12.33 -4.33 15.56
N ARG A 89 -11.54 -4.02 16.59
CA ARG A 89 -11.62 -4.62 17.91
C ARG A 89 -11.66 -3.54 18.96
N ILE A 90 -12.79 -3.43 19.65
CA ILE A 90 -12.95 -2.51 20.78
C ILE A 90 -12.11 -3.02 21.94
N LEU A 91 -11.14 -2.21 22.39
CA LEU A 91 -10.28 -2.55 23.54
C LEU A 91 -10.83 -1.93 24.83
N SER A 92 -11.31 -0.69 24.74
CA SER A 92 -11.93 0.05 25.84
C SER A 92 -12.78 1.20 25.28
N ASP A 93 -13.46 1.94 26.16
CA ASP A 93 -14.17 3.17 25.78
C ASP A 93 -13.25 4.27 25.21
N THR A 94 -11.95 4.12 25.41
CA THR A 94 -10.93 5.10 24.98
C THR A 94 -10.04 4.59 23.86
N GLN A 95 -10.16 3.31 23.46
CA GLN A 95 -9.25 2.68 22.50
C GLN A 95 -9.96 1.65 21.63
N VAL A 96 -9.75 1.78 20.32
CA VAL A 96 -10.21 0.83 19.31
C VAL A 96 -9.02 0.43 18.45
N GLU A 97 -8.78 -0.86 18.31
CA GLU A 97 -7.88 -1.38 17.29
C GLU A 97 -8.64 -1.48 15.97
N VAL A 98 -8.05 -0.99 14.88
CA VAL A 98 -8.60 -1.04 13.53
C VAL A 98 -7.55 -1.59 12.58
N VAL A 99 -7.94 -2.49 11.69
CA VAL A 99 -7.11 -2.93 10.58
C VAL A 99 -7.34 -2.00 9.39
N LEU A 100 -6.26 -1.46 8.82
CA LEU A 100 -6.32 -0.55 7.68
C LEU A 100 -6.99 -1.24 6.48
N PRO A 101 -8.01 -0.61 5.88
CA PRO A 101 -8.64 -1.13 4.67
C PRO A 101 -7.69 -1.00 3.48
N LYS A 102 -7.93 -1.81 2.44
CA LYS A 102 -7.25 -1.65 1.14
C LYS A 102 -7.72 -0.33 0.51
N ALA A 103 -6.78 0.46 0.01
CA ALA A 103 -7.02 1.66 -0.75
C ALA A 103 -6.81 1.41 -2.25
N THR A 104 -7.63 2.03 -3.10
CA THR A 104 -7.50 1.99 -4.56
C THR A 104 -6.58 3.08 -5.10
N ALA A 105 -6.01 3.93 -4.24
CA ALA A 105 -5.05 4.95 -4.63
C ALA A 105 -4.14 5.27 -3.43
N ALA A 106 -2.88 5.59 -3.70
CA ALA A 106 -2.03 6.26 -2.74
C ALA A 106 -2.47 7.73 -2.56
N GLY A 107 -2.16 8.32 -1.42
CA GLY A 107 -2.49 9.72 -1.14
C GLY A 107 -2.87 9.98 0.32
N THR A 108 -3.17 11.24 0.60
CA THR A 108 -3.62 11.68 1.92
C THR A 108 -5.14 11.59 2.01
N VAL A 109 -5.65 11.02 3.09
CA VAL A 109 -7.08 10.89 3.40
C VAL A 109 -7.34 11.34 4.84
N ASN A 110 -8.56 11.75 5.13
CA ASN A 110 -8.99 12.05 6.50
C ASN A 110 -9.55 10.80 7.18
N VAL A 111 -9.30 10.64 8.48
CA VAL A 111 -9.78 9.49 9.24
C VAL A 111 -10.94 9.89 10.14
N THR A 112 -12.02 9.12 10.10
CA THR A 112 -13.18 9.27 10.98
C THR A 112 -13.61 7.92 11.56
N ALA A 113 -14.11 7.92 12.79
CA ALA A 113 -14.78 6.78 13.40
C ALA A 113 -16.29 6.99 13.36
N ILE A 114 -17.02 5.94 12.98
CA ILE A 114 -18.48 5.89 13.00
C ILE A 114 -18.88 5.16 14.27
N VAL A 115 -19.54 5.86 15.19
CA VAL A 115 -19.93 5.35 16.51
C VAL A 115 -21.45 5.39 16.62
N GLU A 116 -22.06 4.27 17.01
CA GLU A 116 -23.50 4.19 17.26
C GLU A 116 -23.77 4.18 18.76
N LEU A 117 -24.46 5.20 19.26
CA LEU A 117 -24.82 5.27 20.67
C LEU A 117 -25.92 4.27 21.02
N LEU A 118 -26.05 3.95 22.30
CA LEU A 118 -27.13 3.08 22.80
C LEU A 118 -28.54 3.67 22.55
N SER A 119 -28.65 4.96 22.28
CA SER A 119 -29.88 5.62 21.84
C SER A 119 -30.25 5.32 20.37
N GLY A 120 -29.37 4.66 19.61
CA GLY A 120 -29.51 4.44 18.17
C GLY A 120 -29.01 5.61 17.30
N GLU A 121 -28.46 6.66 17.91
CA GLU A 121 -27.90 7.81 17.19
C GLU A 121 -26.50 7.49 16.68
N VAL A 122 -26.21 7.84 15.42
CA VAL A 122 -24.91 7.61 14.78
C VAL A 122 -24.12 8.91 14.75
N PHE A 123 -22.86 8.85 15.20
CA PHE A 123 -21.91 9.95 15.21
C PHE A 123 -20.70 9.62 14.35
N GLU A 124 -20.20 10.63 13.64
CA GLU A 124 -18.87 10.63 13.05
C GLU A 124 -17.94 11.51 13.90
N THR A 125 -16.75 10.99 14.21
CA THR A 125 -15.74 11.72 15.00
C THR A 125 -14.33 11.52 14.42
N PRO A 126 -13.44 12.53 14.45
CA PRO A 126 -13.68 13.92 14.87
C PRO A 126 -14.61 14.68 13.92
N PRO A 127 -15.17 15.82 14.34
CA PRO A 127 -15.95 16.68 13.44
C PRO A 127 -15.08 17.20 12.28
N PRO A 128 -15.67 17.65 11.16
CA PRO A 128 -14.93 18.05 9.95
C PRO A 128 -13.83 19.11 10.14
N GLY A 129 -13.86 19.89 11.23
CA GLY A 129 -12.84 20.90 11.54
C GLY A 129 -11.59 20.36 12.24
N ASP A 130 -11.65 19.14 12.78
CA ASP A 130 -10.61 18.52 13.61
C ASP A 130 -10.14 17.17 13.02
N LEU A 131 -10.29 17.00 11.70
CA LEU A 131 -9.95 15.75 11.00
C LEU A 131 -8.48 15.38 11.17
N ILE A 132 -8.22 14.08 11.26
CA ILE A 132 -6.88 13.50 11.35
C ILE A 132 -6.45 13.06 9.96
N ASP A 133 -5.30 13.53 9.50
CA ASP A 133 -4.72 13.11 8.23
C ASP A 133 -4.03 11.75 8.36
N PHE A 134 -4.15 10.94 7.31
CA PHE A 134 -3.48 9.66 7.17
C PHE A 134 -3.00 9.48 5.73
N VAL A 135 -1.80 8.93 5.55
CA VAL A 135 -1.18 8.77 4.23
C VAL A 135 -1.13 7.30 3.80
N TYR A 136 -1.82 6.98 2.70
CA TYR A 136 -1.64 5.71 1.99
C TYR A 136 -0.42 5.78 1.07
N MET A 137 0.56 4.91 1.32
CA MET A 137 1.77 4.76 0.52
C MET A 137 1.58 3.73 -0.59
N PRO A 138 2.10 3.96 -1.81
CA PRO A 138 2.06 2.96 -2.88
C PRO A 138 2.96 1.76 -2.53
N VAL A 139 2.67 0.61 -3.14
CA VAL A 139 3.40 -0.65 -2.89
C VAL A 139 3.80 -1.30 -4.21
N ILE A 140 5.05 -1.75 -4.34
CA ILE A 140 5.49 -2.62 -5.45
C ILE A 140 5.62 -4.06 -4.93
N ARG A 141 4.83 -4.98 -5.52
CA ARG A 141 4.82 -6.41 -5.18
C ARG A 141 5.67 -7.26 -6.12
N SER A 142 5.69 -6.97 -7.41
CA SER A 142 6.57 -7.64 -8.38
C SER A 142 6.88 -6.75 -9.58
N VAL A 143 7.95 -7.09 -10.31
CA VAL A 143 8.33 -6.54 -11.61
C VAL A 143 8.65 -7.74 -12.49
N ILE A 144 7.92 -7.93 -13.59
CA ILE A 144 8.03 -9.12 -14.44
C ILE A 144 7.99 -8.72 -15.92
N PRO A 145 8.99 -9.12 -16.74
CA PRO A 145 10.24 -9.76 -16.32
C PRO A 145 11.06 -8.84 -15.41
N ASN A 146 11.87 -9.43 -14.53
CA ASN A 146 12.78 -8.70 -13.63
C ASN A 146 14.17 -8.51 -14.26
N GLN A 147 14.30 -8.74 -15.57
CA GLN A 147 15.54 -8.57 -16.31
C GLN A 147 15.28 -8.24 -17.78
N GLY A 148 16.26 -7.61 -18.41
CA GLY A 148 16.21 -7.21 -19.81
C GLY A 148 17.54 -6.69 -20.31
N ILE A 149 17.64 -6.47 -21.62
CA ILE A 149 18.89 -6.04 -22.25
C ILE A 149 19.24 -4.59 -21.86
N SER A 150 20.53 -4.31 -21.70
CA SER A 150 21.07 -2.97 -21.40
C SER A 150 20.68 -1.88 -22.41
N ALA A 151 20.31 -2.26 -23.63
CA ALA A 151 19.79 -1.34 -24.64
C ALA A 151 18.39 -0.77 -24.33
N GLY A 152 17.68 -1.30 -23.32
CA GLY A 152 16.30 -0.90 -23.01
C GLY A 152 15.26 -1.61 -23.88
N GLY A 153 14.02 -1.12 -23.85
CA GLY A 153 12.90 -1.61 -24.64
C GLY A 153 12.22 -2.87 -24.09
N THR A 154 12.54 -3.28 -22.86
CA THR A 154 11.86 -4.42 -22.22
C THR A 154 10.54 -3.94 -21.62
N THR A 155 9.41 -4.44 -22.12
CA THR A 155 8.10 -4.24 -21.47
C THR A 155 8.04 -5.04 -20.18
N VAL A 156 7.77 -4.37 -19.06
CA VAL A 156 7.61 -4.99 -17.74
C VAL A 156 6.23 -4.69 -17.18
N LEU A 157 5.64 -5.71 -16.55
CA LEU A 157 4.45 -5.60 -15.71
C LEU A 157 4.88 -5.44 -14.26
N ILE A 158 4.53 -4.30 -13.67
CA ILE A 158 4.74 -3.98 -12.26
C ILE A 158 3.41 -4.19 -11.54
N THR A 159 3.37 -5.14 -10.60
CA THR A 159 2.18 -5.36 -9.76
C THR A 159 2.36 -4.74 -8.38
N GLY A 160 1.26 -4.32 -7.76
CA GLY A 160 1.32 -3.53 -6.54
C GLY A 160 -0.02 -3.14 -5.96
N ALA A 161 -0.06 -1.98 -5.31
CA ALA A 161 -1.26 -1.34 -4.80
C ALA A 161 -1.05 0.17 -4.70
N GLY A 162 -2.14 0.93 -4.83
CA GLY A 162 -2.13 2.38 -4.69
C GLY A 162 -1.52 3.12 -5.88
N PHE A 163 -1.50 2.51 -7.06
CA PHE A 163 -1.09 3.19 -8.27
C PHE A 163 -2.16 4.18 -8.73
N THR A 164 -1.74 5.38 -9.11
CA THR A 164 -2.61 6.43 -9.64
C THR A 164 -2.38 6.59 -11.14
N GLU A 165 -3.36 7.10 -11.89
CA GLU A 165 -3.28 7.23 -13.35
C GLU A 165 -2.05 8.03 -13.83
N ASP A 166 -1.54 8.95 -13.00
CA ASP A 166 -0.37 9.78 -13.26
C ASP A 166 0.96 9.17 -12.80
N ALA A 167 0.96 7.90 -12.39
CA ALA A 167 2.14 7.26 -11.82
C ALA A 167 3.34 7.28 -12.78
N GLN A 168 4.52 7.49 -12.21
CA GLN A 168 5.78 7.53 -12.94
C GLN A 168 6.67 6.36 -12.51
N VAL A 169 7.41 5.79 -13.45
CA VAL A 169 8.33 4.66 -13.19
C VAL A 169 9.74 5.05 -13.60
N THR A 170 10.72 4.68 -12.76
CA THR A 170 12.14 4.79 -13.08
C THR A 170 12.87 3.48 -12.83
N PHE A 171 13.88 3.21 -13.66
CA PHE A 171 14.80 2.07 -13.55
C PHE A 171 16.21 2.61 -13.29
N GLY A 172 16.74 2.38 -12.10
CA GLY A 172 18.05 2.90 -11.70
C GLY A 172 18.13 4.43 -11.72
N GLY A 173 17.01 5.11 -11.51
CA GLY A 173 16.90 6.58 -11.55
C GLY A 173 16.66 7.18 -12.94
N VAL A 174 16.64 6.37 -14.00
CA VAL A 174 16.28 6.81 -15.36
C VAL A 174 14.79 6.56 -15.60
N ALA A 175 14.07 7.55 -16.11
CA ALA A 175 12.65 7.42 -16.42
C ALA A 175 12.39 6.32 -17.45
N ALA A 176 11.31 5.56 -17.26
CA ALA A 176 10.80 4.61 -18.23
C ALA A 176 10.46 5.31 -19.56
N GLU A 177 10.62 4.61 -20.68
CA GLU A 177 10.31 5.16 -22.01
C GLU A 177 8.81 5.37 -22.20
N SER A 178 8.01 4.47 -21.64
CA SER A 178 6.57 4.60 -21.51
C SER A 178 6.11 4.03 -20.18
N VAL A 179 4.99 4.55 -19.70
CA VAL A 179 4.28 4.07 -18.52
C VAL A 179 2.78 4.11 -18.84
N GLU A 180 2.12 2.96 -18.71
CA GLU A 180 0.67 2.81 -18.82
C GLU A 180 0.15 2.20 -17.51
N VAL A 181 -0.69 2.94 -16.80
CA VAL A 181 -1.31 2.45 -15.58
C VAL A 181 -2.59 1.71 -15.96
N LEU A 182 -2.58 0.37 -15.86
CA LEU A 182 -3.71 -0.48 -16.24
C LEU A 182 -4.79 -0.52 -15.16
N SER A 183 -4.36 -0.45 -13.89
CA SER A 183 -5.24 -0.38 -12.72
C SER A 183 -4.48 0.17 -11.50
N ASP A 184 -5.17 0.31 -10.37
CA ASP A 184 -4.58 0.64 -9.07
C ASP A 184 -3.55 -0.40 -8.56
N THR A 185 -3.46 -1.55 -9.22
CA THR A 185 -2.58 -2.66 -8.87
C THR A 185 -1.61 -3.08 -9.96
N GLU A 186 -1.70 -2.51 -11.17
CA GLU A 186 -0.90 -2.93 -12.33
C GLU A 186 -0.44 -1.73 -13.16
N ILE A 187 0.87 -1.69 -13.46
CA ILE A 187 1.50 -0.74 -14.37
C ILE A 187 2.27 -1.54 -15.42
N GLU A 188 2.06 -1.23 -16.69
CA GLU A 188 2.96 -1.62 -17.77
C GLU A 188 3.97 -0.49 -18.01
N ALA A 189 5.26 -0.82 -18.06
CA ALA A 189 6.32 0.16 -18.31
C ALA A 189 7.37 -0.40 -19.26
N VAL A 190 7.97 0.46 -20.07
CA VAL A 190 9.08 0.08 -20.97
C VAL A 190 10.40 0.59 -20.40
N THR A 191 11.36 -0.32 -20.24
CA THR A 191 12.65 0.01 -19.65
C THR A 191 13.46 0.94 -20.56
N PRO A 192 14.15 1.96 -20.00
CA PRO A 192 15.08 2.78 -20.76
C PRO A 192 16.41 2.03 -21.01
N PRO A 193 17.31 2.56 -21.86
CA PRO A 193 18.69 2.11 -21.88
C PRO A 193 19.35 2.28 -20.51
N GLY A 194 20.17 1.31 -20.10
CA GLY A 194 20.79 1.28 -18.80
C GLY A 194 22.11 0.52 -18.77
N THR A 195 22.92 0.77 -17.73
CA THR A 195 24.16 0.02 -17.50
C THR A 195 23.85 -1.37 -16.94
N LEU A 196 24.68 -2.37 -17.25
CA LEU A 196 24.58 -3.73 -16.71
C LEU A 196 24.46 -3.78 -15.18
N GLY A 197 23.84 -4.86 -14.71
CA GLY A 197 23.66 -5.18 -13.31
C GLY A 197 22.30 -4.74 -12.74
N PRO A 198 22.10 -4.98 -11.43
CA PRO A 198 20.83 -4.73 -10.78
C PRO A 198 20.55 -3.24 -10.66
N LYS A 199 19.28 -2.89 -10.81
CA LYS A 199 18.72 -1.54 -10.71
C LYS A 199 17.49 -1.53 -9.83
N ASP A 200 17.39 -0.46 -9.06
CA ASP A 200 16.20 -0.17 -8.27
C ASP A 200 15.06 0.25 -9.21
N VAL A 201 13.86 -0.25 -8.95
CA VAL A 201 12.63 0.16 -9.64
C VAL A 201 11.86 1.04 -8.70
N THR A 202 11.64 2.30 -9.09
CA THR A 202 10.88 3.25 -8.28
C THR A 202 9.61 3.65 -9.00
N VAL A 203 8.48 3.57 -8.28
CA VAL A 203 7.19 4.08 -8.71
C VAL A 203 6.87 5.33 -7.87
N VAL A 204 6.46 6.40 -8.53
CA VAL A 204 5.91 7.60 -7.88
C VAL A 204 4.43 7.68 -8.22
N ALA A 205 3.56 7.65 -7.22
CA ALA A 205 2.10 7.75 -7.37
C ALA A 205 1.57 8.79 -6.37
N ALA A 206 0.70 9.70 -6.81
CA ALA A 206 0.22 10.85 -6.01
C ALA A 206 1.35 11.66 -5.34
N GLY A 207 2.52 11.77 -5.98
CA GLY A 207 3.71 12.44 -5.42
C GLY A 207 4.45 11.65 -4.34
N LEU A 208 4.01 10.43 -4.01
CA LEU A 208 4.64 9.53 -3.03
C LEU A 208 5.50 8.48 -3.76
N SER A 209 6.73 8.28 -3.30
CA SER A 209 7.67 7.33 -3.92
C SER A 209 7.75 6.01 -3.17
N VAL A 210 7.74 4.89 -3.90
CA VAL A 210 8.10 3.56 -3.41
C VAL A 210 9.17 2.94 -4.29
N THR A 211 10.20 2.35 -3.67
CA THR A 211 11.31 1.73 -4.38
C THR A 211 11.41 0.24 -4.05
N ARG A 212 11.43 -0.58 -5.10
CA ARG A 212 11.87 -1.98 -5.02
C ARG A 212 13.36 -2.04 -5.34
N ARG A 213 14.17 -2.28 -4.30
CA ARG A 213 15.61 -2.44 -4.47
C ARG A 213 15.95 -3.64 -5.34
N ASN A 214 16.90 -3.48 -6.27
CA ASN A 214 17.28 -4.50 -7.24
C ASN A 214 16.06 -5.13 -7.94
N GLY A 215 15.06 -4.30 -8.25
CA GLY A 215 13.80 -4.74 -8.84
C GLY A 215 13.92 -5.19 -10.30
N PHE A 216 14.98 -4.77 -11.00
CA PHE A 216 15.24 -5.12 -12.39
C PHE A 216 16.75 -5.27 -12.64
N THR A 217 17.17 -6.20 -13.51
CA THR A 217 18.58 -6.41 -13.86
C THR A 217 18.83 -6.19 -15.35
N TYR A 218 19.72 -5.25 -15.68
CA TYR A 218 20.21 -5.13 -17.05
C TYR A 218 21.28 -6.18 -17.32
N ILE A 219 21.10 -6.94 -18.39
CA ILE A 219 22.04 -7.96 -18.85
C ILE A 219 22.51 -7.66 -20.27
N GLU A 220 23.58 -8.34 -20.68
CA GLU A 220 24.04 -8.30 -22.06
C GLU A 220 23.01 -8.95 -22.99
N ALA A 221 22.92 -8.47 -24.23
CA ALA A 221 22.00 -9.06 -25.21
C ALA A 221 22.28 -10.54 -25.50
N GLY A 222 23.55 -10.96 -25.38
CA GLY A 222 23.97 -12.36 -25.51
C GLY A 222 23.43 -13.26 -24.39
N ALA A 223 23.39 -12.78 -23.15
CA ALA A 223 22.92 -13.55 -22.00
C ALA A 223 21.44 -13.93 -22.09
N LEU A 224 20.58 -13.01 -22.57
CA LEU A 224 19.15 -13.27 -22.79
C LEU A 224 18.92 -14.28 -23.92
N LYS A 225 19.81 -14.29 -24.91
CA LYS A 225 19.80 -15.27 -25.99
C LYS A 225 20.25 -16.65 -25.51
N ALA A 226 21.15 -16.71 -24.53
CA ALA A 226 21.70 -17.94 -23.97
C ALA A 226 20.82 -18.60 -22.90
N ASP A 227 19.90 -17.86 -22.27
CA ASP A 227 18.81 -18.41 -21.43
C ASP A 227 17.72 -19.04 -22.32
N VAL A 228 18.03 -20.23 -22.84
CA VAL A 228 17.16 -20.95 -23.77
C VAL A 228 15.98 -21.63 -23.08
N ASN A 229 16.06 -21.81 -21.76
CA ASN A 229 15.01 -22.44 -20.98
C ASN A 229 14.01 -21.43 -20.37
N GLY A 230 14.37 -20.13 -20.34
CA GLY A 230 13.53 -19.02 -19.91
C GLY A 230 13.38 -18.88 -18.39
N ASP A 231 14.29 -19.46 -17.60
CA ASP A 231 14.28 -19.42 -16.13
C ASP A 231 14.91 -18.13 -15.56
N GLY A 232 15.48 -17.30 -16.43
CA GLY A 232 16.11 -16.04 -16.08
C GLY A 232 17.60 -16.15 -15.81
N ALA A 233 18.23 -17.32 -15.88
CA ALA A 233 19.62 -17.52 -15.54
C ALA A 233 20.37 -18.36 -16.56
N THR A 234 21.38 -17.79 -17.24
CA THR A 234 22.27 -18.56 -18.12
C THR A 234 23.15 -19.53 -17.31
N ASN A 235 22.83 -20.83 -17.33
CA ASN A 235 23.50 -21.84 -16.51
C ASN A 235 23.59 -23.23 -17.20
N ALA A 236 24.00 -24.26 -16.44
CA ALA A 236 24.17 -25.62 -16.98
C ALA A 236 22.85 -26.25 -17.49
N LEU A 237 21.69 -25.77 -17.02
CA LEU A 237 20.38 -26.20 -17.50
C LEU A 237 20.12 -25.71 -18.93
N ASP A 238 20.62 -24.54 -19.31
CA ASP A 238 20.56 -24.05 -20.69
C ASP A 238 21.43 -24.89 -21.61
N VAL A 239 22.64 -25.25 -21.16
CA VAL A 239 23.50 -26.20 -21.89
C VAL A 239 22.77 -27.53 -22.08
N GLN A 240 22.15 -28.04 -21.02
CA GLN A 240 21.38 -29.28 -21.08
C GLN A 240 20.17 -29.16 -22.03
N TYR A 241 19.53 -28.00 -22.10
CA TYR A 241 18.44 -27.73 -23.02
C TYR A 241 18.90 -27.79 -24.48
N VAL A 242 19.99 -27.10 -24.82
CA VAL A 242 20.59 -27.14 -26.18
C VAL A 242 21.03 -28.56 -26.54
N VAL A 243 21.68 -29.28 -25.62
CA VAL A 243 22.06 -30.70 -25.84
C VAL A 243 20.85 -31.58 -26.14
N ASN A 244 19.76 -31.44 -25.38
CA ASN A 244 18.54 -32.21 -25.62
C ASN A 244 17.89 -31.87 -26.96
N ALA A 245 17.94 -30.61 -27.38
CA ALA A 245 17.49 -30.16 -28.68
C ALA A 245 18.33 -30.74 -29.83
N ALA A 246 19.67 -30.66 -29.73
CA ALA A 246 20.61 -31.25 -30.70
C ALA A 246 20.44 -32.77 -30.86
N LEU A 247 20.11 -33.46 -29.76
CA LEU A 247 19.82 -34.91 -29.77
C LEU A 247 18.42 -35.26 -30.28
N GLY A 248 17.62 -34.28 -30.74
CA GLY A 248 16.27 -34.49 -31.26
C GLY A 248 15.25 -34.89 -30.17
N ARG A 249 15.61 -34.77 -28.89
CA ARG A 249 14.72 -35.07 -27.75
C ARG A 249 13.76 -33.92 -27.46
N ASN A 250 14.00 -32.73 -28.03
CA ASN A 250 13.18 -31.54 -27.86
C ASN A 250 12.88 -30.87 -29.21
N LYS A 251 11.97 -31.46 -30.01
CA LYS A 251 11.66 -31.07 -31.40
C LYS A 251 11.12 -29.64 -31.60
N ALA A 252 10.78 -28.94 -30.53
CA ALA A 252 10.22 -27.57 -30.57
C ALA A 252 11.27 -26.46 -30.40
N ALA A 253 12.54 -26.79 -30.14
CA ALA A 253 13.56 -25.85 -29.70
C ALA A 253 14.23 -25.06 -30.85
N ARG A 254 13.46 -24.30 -31.64
CA ARG A 254 14.08 -23.28 -32.54
C ARG A 254 14.89 -22.25 -31.76
N ASN A 255 14.53 -22.04 -30.50
CA ASN A 255 15.23 -21.14 -29.59
C ASN A 255 16.62 -21.67 -29.19
N ALA A 256 16.96 -22.93 -29.48
CA ALA A 256 18.28 -23.50 -29.22
C ALA A 256 19.27 -23.30 -30.39
N ASP A 257 18.83 -22.77 -31.53
CA ASP A 257 19.71 -22.31 -32.62
C ASP A 257 20.13 -20.87 -32.30
N LEU A 258 21.23 -20.75 -31.57
CA LEU A 258 21.75 -19.50 -31.02
C LEU A 258 22.67 -18.77 -32.00
N ASN A 259 23.24 -19.45 -32.99
CA ASN A 259 24.03 -18.81 -34.04
C ASN A 259 23.19 -18.44 -35.28
N ALA A 260 21.92 -18.86 -35.32
CA ALA A 260 20.95 -18.68 -36.41
C ALA A 260 21.41 -19.27 -37.75
N ASP A 261 22.16 -20.38 -37.73
CA ASP A 261 22.61 -21.08 -38.92
C ASP A 261 21.61 -22.14 -39.45
N GLY A 262 20.49 -22.31 -38.73
CA GLY A 262 19.43 -23.26 -39.07
C GLY A 262 19.66 -24.66 -38.49
N ARG A 263 20.69 -24.87 -37.67
CA ARG A 263 21.00 -26.13 -36.99
C ARG A 263 21.11 -25.88 -35.48
N VAL A 264 20.92 -26.95 -34.72
CA VAL A 264 21.19 -26.97 -33.29
C VAL A 264 22.34 -27.94 -33.05
N ASP A 265 23.53 -27.42 -32.78
CA ASP A 265 24.75 -28.21 -32.64
C ASP A 265 25.71 -27.70 -31.55
N SER A 266 26.96 -28.16 -31.58
CA SER A 266 27.98 -27.79 -30.59
C SER A 266 28.31 -26.30 -30.55
N LEU A 267 28.09 -25.57 -31.65
CA LEU A 267 28.32 -24.14 -31.72
C LEU A 267 27.32 -23.37 -30.87
N ASP A 268 26.06 -23.83 -30.79
CA ASP A 268 25.05 -23.25 -29.91
C ASP A 268 25.37 -23.51 -28.44
N ILE A 269 25.85 -24.71 -28.12
CA ILE A 269 26.33 -25.05 -26.78
C ILE A 269 27.46 -24.10 -26.36
N GLN A 270 28.38 -23.80 -27.28
CA GLN A 270 29.51 -22.91 -27.00
C GLN A 270 29.04 -21.48 -26.70
N ILE A 271 27.95 -21.00 -27.32
CA ILE A 271 27.36 -19.69 -27.02
C ILE A 271 26.87 -19.67 -25.57
N VAL A 272 26.11 -20.68 -25.14
CA VAL A 272 25.64 -20.76 -23.75
C VAL A 272 26.80 -20.80 -22.76
N ILE A 273 27.84 -21.59 -23.05
CA ILE A 273 29.01 -21.70 -22.19
C ILE A 273 29.77 -20.37 -22.11
N ASN A 274 29.99 -19.69 -23.23
CA ASN A 274 30.71 -18.42 -23.24
C ASN A 274 29.96 -17.33 -22.46
N GLU A 275 28.63 -17.30 -22.56
CA GLU A 275 27.78 -16.38 -21.80
C GLU A 275 27.68 -16.76 -20.31
N ALA A 276 27.64 -18.05 -19.97
CA ALA A 276 27.65 -18.50 -18.57
C ALA A 276 28.98 -18.20 -17.86
N LEU A 277 30.08 -18.12 -18.61
CA LEU A 277 31.43 -17.86 -18.10
C LEU A 277 31.85 -16.38 -18.14
N SER A 278 30.99 -15.50 -18.65
CA SER A 278 31.29 -14.06 -18.76
C SER A 278 31.03 -13.26 -17.47
N PHE A 279 30.53 -13.93 -16.41
CA PHE A 279 30.27 -13.39 -15.08
C PHE A 279 31.42 -13.59 -14.08
#